data_AF-A0A962N8W9-F1
#
_entry.id   AF-A0A962N8W9-F1
#
_cell.length_a   1.000
_cell.length_b   1.000
_cell.length_c   1.000
_cell.angle_alpha   90.00
_cell.angle_beta   90.00
_cell.angle_gamma   90.00
#
_symmetry.space_group_name_H-M   'P 1'
#
loop_
_entity.id
_entity.type
_entity.pdbx_description
1 polymer ?
#
loop_
_entity_poly.entity_id
_entity_poly.type
_entity_poly.pdbx_seq_one_letter_code
_entity_poly.pdbx_strand_id
1 'polypeptide(L)'
;MQDIVVIALAAVAALAFALAVVFALRARKAKGAVNAMQEDLQQVQSSQAQVIHTTKLASLGQMIAGVAHEMNTPLGFVKSNVEVVGELLGEHLQQTQGKLNTAADYLQKLSRADLSTPASQQAVRQAAAKLSGALQVIAQADLSDARDLLQDSVEGIDQLTNLVRNLKGFARVDRDGMDLMDLNEGVESALTIAAHQLRDRIEVIKDLKAVPKVRCVPSQINQVFLNLINNAAQAMGDKGTLTLRSVRNGEHAYQTLVDQAEALRERCLAARGGVSLPESVDPAVVDELLWELTECWEARHR
;
A
#
# COMPACT_ATOMS: atom_id res chain seq x y z
N MET A 1 -94.48 -6.68 8.28
CA MET A 1 -93.31 -6.03 8.92
C MET A 1 -92.11 -6.98 9.00
N GLN A 2 -92.31 -8.24 9.41
CA GLN A 2 -91.24 -9.26 9.43
C GLN A 2 -90.58 -9.52 8.06
N ASP A 3 -91.36 -9.61 6.96
CA ASP A 3 -90.78 -9.90 5.63
C ASP A 3 -89.83 -8.79 5.12
N ILE A 4 -90.13 -7.53 5.40
CA ILE A 4 -89.29 -6.38 5.02
C ILE A 4 -87.94 -6.42 5.75
N VAL A 5 -87.97 -6.80 7.04
CA VAL A 5 -86.76 -6.91 7.87
C VAL A 5 -85.88 -8.06 7.37
N VAL A 6 -86.48 -9.20 6.99
CA VAL A 6 -85.76 -10.36 6.44
C VAL A 6 -85.09 -10.01 5.10
N ILE A 7 -85.80 -9.32 4.20
CA ILE A 7 -85.25 -8.89 2.90
C ILE A 7 -84.10 -7.89 3.09
N ALA A 8 -84.24 -6.93 4.02
CA ALA A 8 -83.18 -5.95 4.31
C ALA A 8 -81.93 -6.61 4.91
N LEU A 9 -82.09 -7.56 5.84
CA LEU A 9 -80.99 -8.35 6.41
C LEU A 9 -80.27 -9.18 5.35
N ALA A 10 -81.02 -9.82 4.45
CA ALA A 10 -80.44 -10.59 3.35
C ALA A 10 -79.63 -9.70 2.38
N ALA A 11 -80.12 -8.50 2.07
CA ALA A 11 -79.41 -7.55 1.21
C ALA A 11 -78.10 -7.03 1.85
N VAL A 12 -78.13 -6.71 3.15
CA VAL A 12 -76.92 -6.29 3.90
C VAL A 12 -75.91 -7.43 3.99
N ALA A 13 -76.35 -8.67 4.24
CA ALA A 13 -75.48 -9.84 4.26
C ALA A 13 -74.83 -10.11 2.89
N ALA A 14 -75.59 -9.98 1.80
CA ALA A 14 -75.08 -10.12 0.44
C ALA A 14 -74.04 -9.05 0.10
N LEU A 15 -74.28 -7.78 0.49
CA LEU A 15 -73.32 -6.68 0.29
C LEU A 15 -72.04 -6.88 1.11
N ALA A 16 -72.18 -7.29 2.38
CA ALA A 16 -71.05 -7.59 3.25
C ALA A 16 -70.20 -8.74 2.71
N PHE A 17 -70.83 -9.80 2.18
CA PHE A 17 -70.15 -10.91 1.53
C PHE A 17 -69.41 -10.44 0.26
N ALA A 18 -70.06 -9.65 -0.59
CA ALA A 18 -69.44 -9.10 -1.80
C ALA A 18 -68.21 -8.23 -1.48
N LEU A 19 -68.30 -7.38 -0.45
CA LEU A 19 -67.17 -6.57 0.02
C LEU A 19 -66.03 -7.42 0.58
N ALA A 20 -66.34 -8.46 1.37
CA ALA A 20 -65.35 -9.39 1.90
C ALA A 20 -64.61 -10.12 0.76
N VAL A 21 -65.32 -10.54 -0.29
CA VAL A 21 -64.73 -11.16 -1.48
C VAL A 21 -63.82 -10.18 -2.22
N VAL A 22 -64.27 -8.94 -2.47
CA VAL A 22 -63.45 -7.91 -3.14
C VAL A 22 -62.20 -7.58 -2.32
N PHE A 23 -62.32 -7.45 -1.00
CA PHE A 23 -61.20 -7.22 -0.10
C PHE A 23 -60.21 -8.38 -0.14
N ALA A 24 -60.69 -9.63 -0.07
CA ALA A 24 -59.85 -10.82 -0.16
C ALA A 24 -59.10 -10.92 -1.50
N LEU A 25 -59.75 -10.58 -2.62
CA LEU A 25 -59.11 -10.55 -3.94
C LEU A 25 -58.03 -9.46 -4.03
N ARG A 26 -58.30 -8.26 -3.52
CA ARG A 26 -57.30 -7.17 -3.45
C ARG A 26 -56.13 -7.53 -2.55
N ALA A 27 -56.38 -8.12 -1.38
CA ALA A 27 -55.36 -8.57 -0.46
C ALA A 27 -54.47 -9.66 -1.09
N ARG A 28 -55.06 -10.62 -1.83
CA ARG A 28 -54.31 -11.62 -2.59
C ARG A 28 -53.43 -11.00 -3.67
N LYS A 29 -53.97 -10.04 -4.45
CA LYS A 29 -53.22 -9.35 -5.50
C LYS A 29 -52.09 -8.49 -4.94
N ALA A 30 -52.33 -7.78 -3.84
CA ALA A 30 -51.30 -7.00 -3.14
C ALA A 30 -50.20 -7.90 -2.58
N LYS A 31 -50.54 -9.04 -1.98
CA LYS A 31 -49.57 -10.02 -1.47
C LYS A 31 -48.74 -10.63 -2.60
N GLY A 32 -49.36 -10.95 -3.74
CA GLY A 32 -48.65 -11.41 -4.94
C GLY A 32 -47.68 -10.35 -5.48
N ALA A 33 -48.09 -9.09 -5.53
CA ALA A 33 -47.23 -7.99 -5.97
C ALA A 33 -46.04 -7.76 -5.03
N VAL A 34 -46.25 -7.84 -3.71
CA VAL A 34 -45.17 -7.72 -2.71
C VAL A 34 -44.16 -8.86 -2.85
N ASN A 35 -44.63 -10.10 -3.02
CA ASN A 35 -43.74 -11.24 -3.21
C ASN A 35 -42.92 -11.12 -4.51
N ALA A 36 -43.56 -10.74 -5.62
CA ALA A 36 -42.87 -10.52 -6.89
C ALA A 36 -41.81 -9.41 -6.78
N MET A 37 -42.14 -8.30 -6.09
CA MET A 37 -41.18 -7.23 -5.82
C MET A 37 -39.98 -7.69 -4.98
N GLN A 38 -40.20 -8.60 -4.01
CA GLN A 38 -39.11 -9.17 -3.21
C GLN A 38 -38.21 -10.09 -4.04
N GLU A 39 -38.78 -10.88 -4.93
CA GLU A 39 -38.03 -11.73 -5.86
C GLU A 39 -37.20 -10.87 -6.82
N ASP A 40 -37.78 -9.82 -7.41
CA ASP A 40 -37.08 -8.88 -8.28
C ASP A 40 -35.92 -8.19 -7.55
N LEU A 41 -36.13 -7.75 -6.30
CA LEU A 41 -35.08 -7.16 -5.48
C LEU A 41 -33.93 -8.14 -5.20
N GLN A 42 -34.24 -9.39 -4.87
CA GLN A 42 -33.21 -10.43 -4.68
C GLN A 42 -32.46 -10.72 -5.98
N GLN A 43 -33.15 -10.72 -7.11
CA GLN A 43 -32.54 -10.93 -8.42
C GLN A 43 -31.62 -9.77 -8.81
N VAL A 44 -32.04 -8.52 -8.57
CA VAL A 44 -31.19 -7.34 -8.81
C VAL A 44 -29.97 -7.37 -7.89
N GLN A 45 -30.13 -7.66 -6.60
CA GLN A 45 -29.01 -7.74 -5.65
C GLN A 45 -28.00 -8.83 -6.02
N SER A 46 -28.47 -10.02 -6.41
CA SER A 46 -27.59 -11.12 -6.83
C SER A 46 -26.86 -10.80 -8.14
N SER A 47 -27.55 -10.17 -9.10
CA SER A 47 -26.93 -9.70 -10.35
C SER A 47 -25.87 -8.62 -10.10
N GLN A 48 -26.14 -7.63 -9.24
CA GLN A 48 -25.15 -6.62 -8.86
C GLN A 48 -23.93 -7.24 -8.19
N ALA A 49 -24.12 -8.19 -7.27
CA ALA A 49 -23.03 -8.89 -6.61
C ALA A 49 -22.14 -9.66 -7.63
N GLN A 50 -22.76 -10.28 -8.63
CA GLN A 50 -22.05 -10.98 -9.70
C GLN A 50 -21.30 -10.03 -10.64
N VAL A 51 -21.89 -8.89 -11.00
CA VAL A 51 -21.22 -7.87 -11.80
C VAL A 51 -20.01 -7.33 -11.05
N ILE A 52 -20.16 -6.92 -9.77
CA ILE A 52 -19.06 -6.44 -8.91
C ILE A 52 -17.96 -7.49 -8.80
N HIS A 53 -18.30 -8.76 -8.61
CA HIS A 53 -17.31 -9.84 -8.55
C HIS A 53 -16.53 -9.98 -9.86
N THR A 54 -17.22 -9.88 -11.00
CA THR A 54 -16.60 -10.00 -12.33
C THR A 54 -15.76 -8.76 -12.67
N THR A 55 -16.20 -7.55 -12.30
CA THR A 55 -15.40 -6.32 -12.44
C THR A 55 -14.17 -6.35 -11.54
N LYS A 56 -14.29 -6.87 -10.31
CA LYS A 56 -13.13 -7.06 -9.41
C LYS A 56 -12.10 -8.01 -10.01
N LEU A 57 -12.52 -9.13 -10.59
CA LEU A 57 -11.60 -10.07 -11.23
C LEU A 57 -10.96 -9.50 -12.50
N ALA A 58 -11.71 -8.75 -13.31
CA ALA A 58 -11.18 -8.09 -14.50
C ALA A 58 -10.18 -6.96 -14.13
N SER A 59 -10.54 -6.12 -13.15
CA SER A 59 -9.66 -5.08 -12.60
C SER A 59 -8.42 -5.68 -11.95
N LEU A 60 -8.55 -6.78 -11.20
CA LEU A 60 -7.43 -7.53 -10.66
C LEU A 60 -6.53 -8.08 -11.77
N GLY A 61 -7.07 -8.61 -12.86
CA GLY A 61 -6.27 -9.08 -14.00
C GLY A 61 -5.45 -7.96 -14.65
N GLN A 62 -6.04 -6.77 -14.83
CA GLN A 62 -5.36 -5.62 -15.39
C GLN A 62 -4.32 -5.03 -14.42
N MET A 63 -4.61 -5.03 -13.12
CA MET A 63 -3.69 -4.61 -12.07
C MET A 63 -2.55 -5.62 -11.87
N ILE A 64 -2.79 -6.93 -12.01
CA ILE A 64 -1.74 -7.96 -11.93
C ILE A 64 -0.67 -7.73 -13.00
N ALA A 65 -1.05 -7.31 -14.21
CA ALA A 65 -0.07 -7.01 -15.26
C ALA A 65 0.80 -5.79 -14.90
N GLY A 66 0.19 -4.73 -14.34
CA GLY A 66 0.91 -3.55 -13.86
C GLY A 66 1.80 -3.85 -12.65
N VAL A 67 1.26 -4.55 -11.65
CA VAL A 67 2.00 -4.99 -10.46
C VAL A 67 3.11 -5.96 -10.82
N ALA A 68 2.92 -6.86 -11.78
CA ALA A 68 3.99 -7.74 -12.25
C ALA A 68 5.13 -6.94 -12.89
N HIS A 69 4.81 -5.90 -13.66
CA HIS A 69 5.82 -5.00 -14.20
C HIS A 69 6.56 -4.24 -13.09
N GLU A 70 5.82 -3.67 -12.14
CA GLU A 70 6.38 -2.97 -10.98
C GLU A 70 7.14 -3.88 -10.01
N MET A 71 6.85 -5.18 -9.96
CA MET A 71 7.63 -6.17 -9.21
C MET A 71 8.90 -6.56 -9.96
N ASN A 72 8.84 -6.70 -11.28
CA ASN A 72 10.01 -7.08 -12.06
C ASN A 72 11.11 -6.02 -12.01
N THR A 73 10.75 -4.74 -11.88
CA THR A 73 11.69 -3.62 -11.78
C THR A 73 12.66 -3.72 -10.59
N PRO A 74 12.21 -3.71 -9.32
CA PRO A 74 13.09 -3.88 -8.16
C PRO A 74 13.77 -5.25 -8.16
N LEU A 75 13.10 -6.31 -8.62
CA LEU A 75 13.71 -7.63 -8.76
C LEU A 75 14.91 -7.63 -9.72
N GLY A 76 14.79 -6.90 -10.83
CA GLY A 76 15.84 -6.74 -11.82
C GLY A 76 17.07 -6.03 -11.26
N PHE A 77 16.88 -4.91 -10.56
CA PHE A 77 17.98 -4.18 -9.93
C PHE A 77 18.61 -4.96 -8.78
N VAL A 78 17.83 -5.64 -7.94
CA VAL A 78 18.35 -6.55 -6.88
C VAL A 78 19.24 -7.63 -7.51
N LYS A 79 18.78 -8.28 -8.57
CA LYS A 79 19.56 -9.31 -9.27
C LYS A 79 20.87 -8.73 -9.82
N SER A 80 20.79 -7.59 -10.50
CA SER A 80 21.97 -6.91 -11.07
C SER A 80 22.96 -6.51 -9.99
N ASN A 81 22.48 -5.93 -8.89
CA ASN A 81 23.32 -5.49 -7.78
C ASN A 81 24.04 -6.66 -7.12
N VAL A 82 23.33 -7.77 -6.87
CA VAL A 82 23.93 -8.99 -6.30
C VAL A 82 24.98 -9.60 -7.24
N GLU A 83 24.74 -9.60 -8.55
CA GLU A 83 25.71 -10.04 -9.56
C GLU A 83 26.98 -9.18 -9.53
N VAL A 84 26.84 -7.85 -9.54
CA VAL A 84 27.96 -6.90 -9.48
C VAL A 84 28.73 -7.04 -8.16
N VAL A 85 28.04 -7.16 -7.03
CA VAL A 85 28.69 -7.40 -5.72
C VAL A 85 29.49 -8.70 -5.74
N GLY A 86 28.95 -9.76 -6.35
CA GLY A 86 29.65 -11.03 -6.51
C GLY A 86 30.94 -10.89 -7.31
N GLU A 87 30.92 -10.13 -8.40
CA GLU A 87 32.11 -9.83 -9.21
C GLU A 87 33.14 -8.99 -8.46
N LEU A 88 32.71 -7.90 -7.80
CA LEU A 88 33.58 -7.03 -7.01
C LEU A 88 34.27 -7.79 -5.87
N LEU A 89 33.52 -8.59 -5.12
CA LEU A 89 34.05 -9.43 -4.05
C LEU A 89 34.99 -10.50 -4.59
N GLY A 90 34.64 -11.12 -5.72
CA GLY A 90 35.48 -12.12 -6.40
C GLY A 90 36.83 -11.54 -6.83
N GLU A 91 36.83 -10.37 -7.46
CA GLU A 91 38.05 -9.68 -7.87
C GLU A 91 38.90 -9.30 -6.66
N HIS A 92 38.30 -8.74 -5.61
CA HIS A 92 39.01 -8.38 -4.38
C HIS A 92 39.62 -9.60 -3.67
N LEU A 93 38.90 -10.71 -3.58
CA LEU A 93 39.39 -11.97 -3.04
C LEU A 93 40.59 -12.48 -3.86
N GLN A 94 40.48 -12.49 -5.19
CA GLN A 94 41.56 -12.95 -6.07
C GLN A 94 42.81 -12.06 -5.96
N GLN A 95 42.65 -10.74 -5.95
CA GLN A 95 43.75 -9.79 -5.79
C GLN A 95 44.43 -9.94 -4.41
N THR A 96 43.62 -10.06 -3.35
CA THR A 96 44.12 -10.23 -1.98
C THR A 96 44.87 -11.54 -1.83
N GLN A 97 44.33 -12.63 -2.37
CA GLN A 97 44.99 -13.94 -2.35
C GLN A 97 46.30 -13.93 -3.14
N GLY A 98 46.35 -13.31 -4.31
CA GLY A 98 47.58 -13.15 -5.09
C GLY A 98 48.67 -12.36 -4.34
N LYS A 99 48.27 -11.28 -3.65
CA LYS A 99 49.17 -10.47 -2.82
C LYS A 99 49.65 -11.23 -1.58
N LEU A 100 48.78 -11.98 -0.91
CA LEU A 100 49.14 -12.84 0.22
C LEU A 100 50.12 -13.95 -0.19
N ASN A 101 49.90 -14.60 -1.34
CA ASN A 101 50.82 -15.60 -1.87
C ASN A 101 52.20 -15.00 -2.18
N THR A 102 52.22 -13.80 -2.77
CA THR A 102 53.45 -13.06 -3.05
C THR A 102 54.17 -12.68 -1.75
N ALA A 103 53.43 -12.20 -0.75
CA ALA A 103 53.95 -11.89 0.57
C ALA A 103 54.58 -13.13 1.25
N ALA A 104 53.89 -14.27 1.18
CA ALA A 104 54.37 -15.54 1.71
C ALA A 104 55.67 -16.00 1.03
N ASP A 105 55.76 -15.91 -0.30
CA ASP A 105 56.97 -16.24 -1.06
C ASP A 105 58.17 -15.36 -0.68
N TYR A 106 57.95 -14.05 -0.52
CA TYR A 106 59.01 -13.15 -0.04
C TYR A 106 59.43 -13.43 1.40
N LEU A 107 58.50 -13.72 2.31
CA LEU A 107 58.81 -14.12 3.69
C LEU A 107 59.64 -15.41 3.72
N GLN A 108 59.31 -16.39 2.88
CA GLN A 108 60.07 -17.64 2.79
C GLN A 108 61.49 -17.41 2.23
N LYS A 109 61.64 -16.57 1.21
CA LYS A 109 62.96 -16.18 0.67
C LYS A 109 63.81 -15.46 1.72
N LEU A 110 63.21 -14.55 2.47
CA LEU A 110 63.87 -13.83 3.57
C LEU A 110 64.33 -14.77 4.68
N SER A 111 63.52 -15.75 5.08
CA SER A 111 63.87 -16.70 6.15
C SER A 111 65.10 -17.57 5.85
N ARG A 112 65.49 -17.70 4.57
CA ARG A 112 66.61 -18.53 4.10
C ARG A 112 67.84 -17.72 3.71
N ALA A 113 67.76 -16.38 3.73
CA ALA A 113 68.83 -15.52 3.23
C ALA A 113 69.95 -15.35 4.26
N ASP A 114 71.20 -15.55 3.83
CA ASP A 114 72.38 -15.20 4.63
C ASP A 114 72.62 -13.69 4.56
N LEU A 115 72.38 -12.98 5.67
CA LEU A 115 72.46 -11.52 5.81
C LEU A 115 73.89 -10.96 5.81
N SER A 116 74.90 -11.83 5.72
CA SER A 116 76.31 -11.47 5.82
C SER A 116 76.86 -10.78 4.57
N THR A 117 76.17 -10.88 3.41
CA THR A 117 76.64 -10.27 2.15
C THR A 117 75.85 -9.01 1.75
N PRO A 118 76.49 -8.01 1.10
CA PRO A 118 75.80 -6.82 0.59
C PRO A 118 74.70 -7.14 -0.43
N ALA A 119 74.88 -8.20 -1.23
CA ALA A 119 73.90 -8.66 -2.20
C ALA A 119 72.62 -9.19 -1.51
N SER A 120 72.77 -9.97 -0.44
CA SER A 120 71.64 -10.43 0.38
C SER A 120 70.92 -9.29 1.07
N GLN A 121 71.64 -8.28 1.58
CA GLN A 121 71.03 -7.10 2.21
C GLN A 121 70.18 -6.29 1.22
N GLN A 122 70.63 -6.19 -0.04
CA GLN A 122 69.86 -5.55 -1.09
C GLN A 122 68.60 -6.36 -1.47
N ALA A 123 68.70 -7.68 -1.56
CA ALA A 123 67.56 -8.57 -1.80
C ALA A 123 66.51 -8.46 -0.69
N VAL A 124 66.96 -8.34 0.57
CA VAL A 124 66.08 -8.16 1.74
C VAL A 124 65.33 -6.84 1.67
N ARG A 125 66.01 -5.73 1.34
CA ARG A 125 65.37 -4.42 1.19
C ARG A 125 64.34 -4.41 0.06
N GLN A 126 64.62 -5.07 -1.07
CA GLN A 126 63.65 -5.20 -2.15
C GLN A 126 62.42 -6.03 -1.74
N ALA A 127 62.64 -7.16 -1.06
CA ALA A 127 61.55 -8.00 -0.56
C ALA A 127 60.67 -7.24 0.45
N ALA A 128 61.28 -6.51 1.38
CA ALA A 128 60.56 -5.68 2.36
C ALA A 128 59.73 -4.58 1.68
N ALA A 129 60.28 -3.90 0.67
CA ALA A 129 59.54 -2.88 -0.09
C ALA A 129 58.33 -3.46 -0.84
N LYS A 130 58.51 -4.63 -1.49
CA LYS A 130 57.42 -5.35 -2.19
C LYS A 130 56.33 -5.82 -1.23
N LEU A 131 56.73 -6.38 -0.08
CA LEU A 131 55.83 -6.83 0.97
C LEU A 131 55.01 -5.66 1.54
N SER A 132 55.68 -4.55 1.84
CA SER A 132 55.03 -3.35 2.38
C SER A 132 53.99 -2.78 1.40
N GLY A 133 54.30 -2.77 0.10
CA GLY A 133 53.35 -2.36 -0.94
C GLY A 133 52.15 -3.31 -1.06
N ALA A 134 52.37 -4.63 -0.97
CA ALA A 134 51.29 -5.61 -1.01
C ALA A 134 50.32 -5.47 0.19
N LEU A 135 50.87 -5.28 1.39
CA LEU A 135 50.09 -5.06 2.62
C LEU A 135 49.30 -3.75 2.59
N GLN A 136 49.87 -2.68 2.03
CA GLN A 136 49.21 -1.39 1.95
C GLN A 136 47.94 -1.43 1.10
N VAL A 137 47.92 -2.19 0.00
CA VAL A 137 46.70 -2.32 -0.81
C VAL A 137 45.62 -3.13 -0.10
N ILE A 138 46.00 -4.16 0.65
CA ILE A 138 45.02 -4.93 1.45
C ILE A 138 44.41 -4.04 2.54
N ALA A 139 45.22 -3.19 3.18
CA ALA A 139 44.76 -2.27 4.22
C ALA A 139 43.85 -1.15 3.68
N GLN A 140 43.91 -0.85 2.38
CA GLN A 140 43.11 0.18 1.73
C GLN A 140 41.94 -0.38 0.91
N ALA A 141 41.69 -1.70 0.98
CA ALA A 141 40.56 -2.30 0.29
C ALA A 141 39.25 -1.68 0.80
N ASP A 142 38.53 -1.01 -0.10
CA ASP A 142 37.25 -0.38 0.19
C ASP A 142 36.13 -1.24 -0.39
N LEU A 143 35.12 -1.51 0.45
CA LEU A 143 33.94 -2.28 0.10
C LEU A 143 32.67 -1.42 0.21
N SER A 144 32.80 -0.09 0.28
CA SER A 144 31.69 0.86 0.29
C SER A 144 30.71 0.58 -0.84
N ASP A 145 31.21 0.43 -2.07
CA ASP A 145 30.36 0.27 -3.25
C ASP A 145 29.54 -1.04 -3.17
N ALA A 146 30.17 -2.12 -2.70
CA ALA A 146 29.48 -3.39 -2.49
C ALA A 146 28.42 -3.30 -1.39
N ARG A 147 28.72 -2.54 -0.32
CA ARG A 147 27.76 -2.29 0.77
C ARG A 147 26.57 -1.47 0.28
N ASP A 148 26.82 -0.42 -0.50
CA ASP A 148 25.78 0.48 -1.01
C ASP A 148 24.85 -0.28 -1.98
N LEU A 149 25.40 -1.08 -2.90
CA LEU A 149 24.61 -1.94 -3.79
C LEU A 149 23.76 -2.98 -3.03
N LEU A 150 24.27 -3.53 -1.94
CA LEU A 150 23.50 -4.44 -1.08
C LEU A 150 22.40 -3.70 -0.31
N GLN A 151 22.66 -2.47 0.15
CA GLN A 151 21.66 -1.62 0.80
C GLN A 151 20.51 -1.29 -0.17
N ASP A 152 20.83 -0.87 -1.39
CA ASP A 152 19.84 -0.63 -2.45
C ASP A 152 19.01 -1.90 -2.75
N SER A 153 19.65 -3.07 -2.69
CA SER A 153 18.97 -4.35 -2.88
C SER A 153 17.97 -4.66 -1.76
N VAL A 154 18.32 -4.35 -0.50
CA VAL A 154 17.41 -4.51 0.63
C VAL A 154 16.19 -3.61 0.47
N GLU A 155 16.39 -2.35 0.05
CA GLU A 155 15.29 -1.42 -0.21
C GLU A 155 14.38 -1.92 -1.35
N GLY A 156 14.95 -2.48 -2.41
CA GLY A 156 14.18 -3.12 -3.49
C GLY A 156 13.34 -4.32 -3.01
N ILE A 157 13.85 -5.12 -2.07
CA ILE A 157 13.10 -6.24 -1.46
C ILE A 157 11.95 -5.73 -0.58
N ASP A 158 12.14 -4.65 0.16
CA ASP A 158 11.09 -4.04 0.96
C ASP A 158 9.96 -3.49 0.09
N GLN A 159 10.29 -2.87 -1.05
CA GLN A 159 9.31 -2.45 -2.05
C GLN A 159 8.50 -3.64 -2.58
N LEU A 160 9.16 -4.74 -2.96
CA LEU A 160 8.51 -5.99 -3.39
C LEU A 160 7.54 -6.53 -2.34
N THR A 161 7.97 -6.53 -1.07
CA THR A 161 7.15 -6.99 0.05
C THR A 161 5.89 -6.15 0.21
N ASN A 162 5.99 -4.83 0.01
CA ASN A 162 4.86 -3.92 0.07
C ASN A 162 3.89 -4.13 -1.10
N LEU A 163 4.40 -4.29 -2.33
CA LEU A 163 3.60 -4.62 -3.53
C LEU A 163 2.77 -5.90 -3.30
N VAL A 164 3.39 -6.98 -2.83
CA VAL A 164 2.71 -8.25 -2.56
C VAL A 164 1.69 -8.12 -1.41
N ARG A 165 2.03 -7.38 -0.34
CA ARG A 165 1.09 -7.13 0.77
C ARG A 165 -0.15 -6.37 0.30
N ASN A 166 0.02 -5.36 -0.54
CA ASN A 166 -1.07 -4.59 -1.12
C ASN A 166 -1.95 -5.46 -2.03
N LEU A 167 -1.35 -6.24 -2.93
CA LEU A 167 -2.08 -7.16 -3.80
C LEU A 167 -2.87 -8.22 -2.99
N LYS A 168 -2.27 -8.77 -1.92
CA LYS A 168 -2.94 -9.71 -1.01
C LYS A 168 -4.12 -9.07 -0.28
N GLY A 169 -4.05 -7.77 0.02
CA GLY A 169 -5.16 -6.99 0.59
C GLY A 169 -6.36 -6.89 -0.35
N PHE A 170 -6.11 -6.70 -1.65
CA PHE A 170 -7.17 -6.67 -2.67
C PHE A 170 -7.79 -8.06 -2.93
N ALA A 171 -7.01 -9.13 -2.82
CA ALA A 171 -7.46 -10.50 -3.06
C ALA A 171 -8.26 -11.11 -1.89
N ARG A 172 -8.09 -10.62 -0.66
CA ARG A 172 -8.80 -11.13 0.52
C ARG A 172 -10.17 -10.46 0.69
N VAL A 173 -11.16 -10.99 -0.02
CA VAL A 173 -12.59 -10.84 0.33
C VAL A 173 -13.04 -12.12 1.04
N ASP A 174 -12.45 -12.42 2.20
CA ASP A 174 -13.03 -13.42 3.10
C ASP A 174 -14.12 -12.74 3.93
N ARG A 175 -15.33 -13.30 3.87
CA ARG A 175 -16.60 -12.73 4.32
C ARG A 175 -16.87 -12.85 5.83
N ASP A 176 -15.85 -13.03 6.65
CA ASP A 176 -16.02 -13.17 8.10
C ASP A 176 -15.40 -11.98 8.82
N GLY A 177 -16.23 -11.17 9.50
CA GLY A 177 -15.76 -10.11 10.39
C GLY A 177 -16.38 -8.72 10.22
N MET A 178 -17.56 -8.59 9.60
CA MET A 178 -18.29 -7.31 9.61
C MET A 178 -18.69 -6.96 11.06
N ASP A 179 -18.15 -5.86 11.58
CA ASP A 179 -18.38 -5.36 12.94
C ASP A 179 -18.53 -3.83 12.95
N LEU A 180 -19.08 -3.27 14.02
CA LEU A 180 -19.17 -1.83 14.24
C LEU A 180 -17.85 -1.30 14.79
N MET A 181 -17.10 -0.61 13.94
CA MET A 181 -15.78 -0.06 14.26
C MET A 181 -15.83 1.47 14.41
N ASP A 182 -15.09 2.00 15.38
CA ASP A 182 -14.75 3.42 15.42
C ASP A 182 -13.54 3.68 14.50
N LEU A 183 -13.72 4.54 13.49
CA LEU A 183 -12.64 4.83 12.53
C LEU A 183 -11.48 5.57 13.18
N ASN A 184 -11.73 6.44 14.16
CA ASN A 184 -10.67 7.16 14.85
C ASN A 184 -9.79 6.20 15.66
N GLU A 185 -10.39 5.19 16.32
CA GLU A 185 -9.63 4.14 17.00
C GLU A 185 -8.76 3.33 16.04
N GLY A 186 -9.25 3.09 14.82
CA GLY A 186 -8.48 2.46 13.75
C GLY A 186 -7.29 3.29 13.30
N VAL A 187 -7.47 4.60 13.12
CA VAL A 187 -6.39 5.53 12.77
C VAL A 187 -5.33 5.58 13.86
N GLU A 188 -5.73 5.63 15.13
CA GLU A 188 -4.80 5.62 16.26
C GLU A 188 -4.02 4.30 16.35
N SER A 189 -4.67 3.17 16.07
CA SER A 189 -4.02 1.87 15.99
C SER A 189 -2.97 1.82 14.88
N ALA A 190 -3.31 2.34 13.70
CA ALA A 190 -2.40 2.40 12.56
C ALA A 190 -1.20 3.33 12.83
N LEU A 191 -1.43 4.49 13.45
CA LEU A 191 -0.37 5.41 13.89
C LEU A 191 0.59 4.75 14.89
N THR A 192 0.06 3.98 15.83
CA THR A 192 0.87 3.26 16.83
C THR A 192 1.82 2.28 16.16
N ILE A 193 1.34 1.55 15.15
CA ILE A 193 2.16 0.60 14.38
C ILE A 193 3.19 1.34 13.51
N ALA A 194 2.78 2.42 12.86
CA ALA A 194 3.64 3.25 12.01
C ALA A 194 4.61 4.14 12.80
N ALA A 195 4.52 4.16 14.13
CA ALA A 195 5.27 5.09 14.98
C ALA A 195 6.78 5.08 14.73
N HIS A 196 7.38 3.93 14.45
CA HIS A 196 8.82 3.83 14.17
C HIS A 196 9.24 4.56 12.88
N GLN A 197 8.36 4.64 11.88
CA GLN A 197 8.64 5.31 10.60
C GLN A 197 8.41 6.82 10.68
N LEU A 198 7.51 7.24 11.57
CA LEU A 198 7.14 8.64 11.76
C LEU A 198 8.06 9.35 12.78
N ARG A 199 8.56 8.61 13.78
CA ARG A 199 9.35 9.18 14.88
C ARG A 199 10.57 9.94 14.36
N ASP A 200 10.85 11.08 14.98
CA ASP A 200 11.99 11.98 14.74
C ASP A 200 12.05 12.64 13.35
N ARG A 201 11.17 12.24 12.42
CA ARG A 201 11.12 12.72 11.04
C ARG A 201 9.83 13.46 10.71
N ILE A 202 8.69 12.93 11.13
CA ILE A 202 7.37 13.40 10.69
C ILE A 202 6.56 13.90 11.89
N GLU A 203 6.14 15.15 11.83
CA GLU A 203 5.19 15.73 12.78
C GLU A 203 3.77 15.27 12.43
N VAL A 204 3.04 14.69 13.40
CA VAL A 204 1.68 14.19 13.18
C VAL A 204 0.67 15.15 13.81
N ILE A 205 -0.15 15.78 12.97
CA ILE A 205 -1.26 16.65 13.38
C ILE A 205 -2.57 15.88 13.27
N LYS A 206 -3.37 15.87 14.34
CA LYS A 206 -4.65 15.15 14.38
C LYS A 206 -5.81 16.13 14.54
N ASP A 207 -6.70 16.16 13.57
CA ASP A 207 -8.00 16.86 13.59
C ASP A 207 -9.12 15.79 13.48
N LEU A 208 -9.14 14.89 14.47
CA LEU A 208 -10.08 13.78 14.53
C LEU A 208 -11.34 14.21 15.27
N LYS A 209 -12.40 14.53 14.52
CA LYS A 209 -13.73 14.79 15.04
C LYS A 209 -14.44 13.49 15.39
N ALA A 210 -15.40 13.56 16.31
CA ALA A 210 -16.21 12.40 16.66
C ALA A 210 -17.04 11.95 15.45
N VAL A 211 -16.78 10.72 15.00
CA VAL A 211 -17.52 10.06 13.92
C VAL A 211 -18.23 8.83 14.50
N PRO A 212 -19.48 8.55 14.11
CA PRO A 212 -20.18 7.35 14.55
C PRO A 212 -19.53 6.09 13.99
N LYS A 213 -19.78 4.98 14.68
CA LYS A 213 -19.24 3.68 14.31
C LYS A 213 -19.75 3.23 12.95
N VAL A 214 -18.85 2.72 12.12
CA VAL A 214 -19.12 2.24 10.76
C VAL A 214 -19.11 0.73 10.77
N ARG A 215 -20.08 0.11 10.08
CA ARG A 215 -20.12 -1.35 9.92
C ARG A 215 -19.17 -1.76 8.80
N CYS A 216 -18.02 -2.32 9.15
CA CYS A 216 -16.95 -2.68 8.23
C CYS A 216 -16.18 -3.90 8.75
N VAL A 217 -15.20 -4.40 7.98
CA VAL A 217 -14.26 -5.41 8.46
C VAL A 217 -13.06 -4.70 9.08
N PRO A 218 -12.88 -4.70 10.41
CA PRO A 218 -11.90 -3.83 11.07
C PRO A 218 -10.46 -4.03 10.60
N SER A 219 -10.08 -5.29 10.34
CA SER A 219 -8.74 -5.64 9.86
C SER A 219 -8.42 -5.04 8.48
N GLN A 220 -9.41 -4.94 7.58
CA GLN A 220 -9.23 -4.36 6.26
C GLN A 220 -9.09 -2.84 6.33
N ILE A 221 -9.93 -2.18 7.14
CA ILE A 221 -9.87 -0.73 7.33
C ILE A 221 -8.55 -0.31 8.00
N ASN A 222 -8.10 -1.05 9.01
CA ASN A 222 -6.78 -0.81 9.62
C ASN A 222 -5.64 -0.96 8.62
N GLN A 223 -5.72 -1.93 7.70
CA GLN A 223 -4.71 -2.10 6.64
C GLN A 223 -4.70 -0.89 5.68
N VAL A 224 -5.87 -0.36 5.32
CA VAL A 224 -5.98 0.85 4.49
C VAL A 224 -5.31 2.04 5.20
N PHE A 225 -5.62 2.29 6.47
CA PHE A 225 -5.00 3.38 7.22
C PHE A 225 -3.49 3.24 7.31
N LEU A 226 -2.98 2.04 7.63
CA LEU A 226 -1.55 1.79 7.70
C LEU A 226 -0.86 2.04 6.35
N ASN A 227 -1.48 1.61 5.25
CA ASN A 227 -0.95 1.83 3.91
C ASN A 227 -0.91 3.32 3.55
N LEU A 228 -1.97 4.08 3.82
CA LEU A 228 -2.01 5.52 3.54
C LEU A 228 -0.97 6.28 4.37
N ILE A 229 -0.82 5.94 5.66
CA ILE A 229 0.17 6.56 6.55
C ILE A 229 1.59 6.26 6.06
N ASN A 230 1.89 5.00 5.70
CA ASN A 230 3.21 4.63 5.21
C ASN A 230 3.53 5.28 3.86
N ASN A 231 2.57 5.34 2.94
CA ASN A 231 2.74 6.01 1.65
C ASN A 231 3.01 7.50 1.84
N ALA A 232 2.28 8.16 2.75
CA ALA A 232 2.52 9.56 3.09
C ALA A 232 3.91 9.75 3.71
N ALA A 233 4.33 8.86 4.62
CA ALA A 233 5.65 8.91 5.23
C ALA A 233 6.78 8.78 4.21
N GLN A 234 6.67 7.84 3.27
CA GLN A 234 7.64 7.65 2.19
C GLN A 234 7.72 8.87 1.27
N ALA A 235 6.57 9.47 0.91
CA ALA A 235 6.53 10.64 0.04
C ALA A 235 7.18 11.89 0.67
N MET A 236 7.28 11.96 2.00
CA MET A 236 7.89 13.08 2.73
C MET A 236 9.43 12.97 2.87
N GLY A 237 10.02 11.81 2.57
CA GLY A 237 11.46 11.61 2.71
C GLY A 237 11.94 11.77 4.16
N ASP A 238 12.77 12.80 4.43
CA ASP A 238 13.45 12.96 5.72
C ASP A 238 12.68 13.78 6.77
N LYS A 239 11.91 14.79 6.37
CA LYS A 239 11.10 15.61 7.29
C LYS A 239 9.79 16.07 6.66
N GLY A 240 8.71 16.03 7.43
CA GLY A 240 7.41 16.53 6.96
C GLY A 240 6.32 16.56 8.03
N THR A 241 5.12 16.95 7.63
CA THR A 241 3.95 17.05 8.51
C THR A 241 2.80 16.23 7.95
N LEU A 242 2.35 15.25 8.72
CA LEU A 242 1.23 14.37 8.41
C LEU A 242 -0.03 14.88 9.11
N THR A 243 -1.01 15.38 8.36
CA THR A 243 -2.29 15.79 8.96
C THR A 243 -3.36 14.73 8.74
N LEU A 244 -3.97 14.26 9.82
CA LEU A 244 -5.06 13.30 9.81
C LEU A 244 -6.35 13.98 10.25
N ARG A 245 -7.33 14.07 9.34
CA ARG A 245 -8.61 14.71 9.62
C ARG A 245 -9.77 13.73 9.43
N SER A 246 -10.70 13.67 10.37
CA SER A 246 -11.97 12.98 10.17
C SER A 246 -13.10 13.97 9.91
N VAL A 247 -13.82 13.77 8.81
CA VAL A 247 -14.92 14.64 8.37
C VAL A 247 -16.17 13.81 8.13
N ARG A 248 -17.31 14.34 8.58
CA ARG A 248 -18.64 13.80 8.26
C ARG A 248 -19.17 14.51 7.02
N ASN A 249 -19.49 13.76 5.98
CA ASN A 249 -20.08 14.28 4.75
C ASN A 249 -21.48 13.66 4.56
N GLY A 250 -22.53 14.42 4.90
CA GLY A 250 -23.92 13.93 4.85
C GLY A 250 -24.29 12.93 5.96
N GLU A 251 -25.30 12.08 5.71
CA GLU A 251 -25.85 11.15 6.71
C GLU A 251 -25.03 9.86 6.90
N HIS A 252 -24.26 9.42 5.90
CA HIS A 252 -23.63 8.08 5.91
C HIS A 252 -22.15 8.02 5.49
N ALA A 253 -21.54 9.10 5.00
CA ALA A 253 -20.14 9.07 4.56
C ALA A 253 -19.20 9.71 5.59
N TYR A 254 -18.19 8.94 6.00
CA TYR A 254 -17.14 9.36 6.93
C TYR A 254 -15.80 9.21 6.22
N GLN A 255 -15.06 10.30 6.10
CA GLN A 255 -13.77 10.32 5.41
C GLN A 255 -12.67 10.64 6.41
N THR A 256 -11.67 9.77 6.49
CA THR A 256 -10.39 10.11 7.13
C THR A 256 -9.46 10.54 6.01
N LEU A 257 -9.19 11.83 5.93
CA LEU A 257 -8.26 12.42 4.98
C LEU A 257 -6.88 12.47 5.60
N VAL A 258 -5.90 11.98 4.84
CA VAL A 258 -4.48 12.20 5.11
C VAL A 258 -4.05 13.35 4.21
N ASP A 259 -3.97 14.55 4.75
CA ASP A 259 -3.70 15.78 3.98
C ASP A 259 -2.24 16.25 4.17
N GLN A 260 -1.60 16.59 3.06
CA GLN A 260 -0.28 17.23 3.00
C GLN A 260 -0.47 18.74 2.94
N ALA A 261 -0.44 19.43 4.09
CA ALA A 261 -0.95 20.80 4.16
C ALA A 261 -0.08 21.90 3.53
N GLU A 262 1.14 21.66 3.02
CA GLU A 262 1.99 22.77 2.55
C GLU A 262 2.74 22.52 1.22
N ALA A 263 3.44 21.38 1.07
CA ALA A 263 4.26 21.14 -0.13
C ALA A 263 3.45 20.82 -1.41
N LEU A 264 2.29 20.18 -1.27
CA LEU A 264 1.45 19.78 -2.42
C LEU A 264 0.55 20.95 -2.86
N ARG A 265 0.14 21.81 -1.90
CA ARG A 265 -0.60 23.04 -2.16
C ARG A 265 0.21 24.03 -3.01
N GLU A 266 1.48 24.27 -2.68
CA GLU A 266 2.36 25.14 -3.49
C GLU A 266 2.67 24.56 -4.87
N ARG A 267 2.91 23.24 -4.97
CA ARG A 267 3.24 22.60 -6.26
C ARG A 267 2.05 22.47 -7.22
N CYS A 268 0.83 22.31 -6.70
CA CYS A 268 -0.39 22.38 -7.51
C CYS A 268 -0.73 23.83 -7.93
N LEU A 269 -0.51 24.82 -7.05
CA LEU A 269 -0.69 26.25 -7.38
C LEU A 269 0.30 26.71 -8.47
N ALA A 270 1.54 26.21 -8.46
CA ALA A 270 2.55 26.51 -9.46
C ALA A 270 2.27 25.86 -10.84
N ALA A 271 1.60 24.71 -10.88
CA ALA A 271 1.28 24.00 -12.13
C ALA A 271 0.05 24.55 -12.88
N ARG A 272 -0.83 25.32 -12.21
CA ARG A 272 -2.09 25.84 -12.79
C ARG A 272 -2.18 27.38 -12.84
N GLY A 273 -1.05 28.09 -12.92
CA GLY A 273 -1.06 29.52 -13.26
C GLY A 273 -1.87 30.42 -12.31
N GLY A 274 -1.84 30.17 -11.00
CA GLY A 274 -2.31 31.14 -10.00
C GLY A 274 -3.83 31.29 -9.84
N VAL A 275 -4.62 30.23 -10.06
CA VAL A 275 -6.04 30.24 -9.66
C VAL A 275 -6.17 29.77 -8.20
N SER A 276 -6.67 30.65 -7.34
CA SER A 276 -7.02 30.35 -5.95
C SER A 276 -8.14 29.29 -5.88
N LEU A 277 -7.94 28.26 -5.06
CA LEU A 277 -8.98 27.28 -4.73
C LEU A 277 -10.18 27.97 -4.05
N PRO A 278 -11.44 27.68 -4.43
CA PRO A 278 -12.61 28.16 -3.71
C PRO A 278 -12.68 27.53 -2.31
N GLU A 279 -13.10 28.29 -1.30
CA GLU A 279 -13.20 27.84 0.10
C GLU A 279 -14.23 26.70 0.35
N SER A 280 -14.94 26.25 -0.68
CA SER A 280 -15.87 25.12 -0.62
C SER A 280 -15.73 24.26 -1.88
N VAL A 281 -15.11 23.09 -1.74
CA VAL A 281 -14.98 22.10 -2.82
C VAL A 281 -16.09 21.05 -2.66
N ASP A 282 -16.88 20.87 -3.72
CA ASP A 282 -17.95 19.89 -3.86
C ASP A 282 -17.38 18.45 -3.78
N PRO A 283 -18.01 17.50 -3.06
CA PRO A 283 -17.52 16.13 -2.89
C PRO A 283 -17.21 15.38 -4.19
N ALA A 284 -17.89 15.71 -5.30
CA ALA A 284 -17.60 15.11 -6.61
C ALA A 284 -16.22 15.51 -7.16
N VAL A 285 -15.71 16.67 -6.78
CA VAL A 285 -14.40 17.19 -7.20
C VAL A 285 -13.26 16.54 -6.39
N VAL A 286 -13.53 15.98 -5.22
CA VAL A 286 -12.52 15.29 -4.40
C VAL A 286 -12.20 13.90 -4.95
N ASP A 287 -13.18 13.17 -5.47
CA ASP A 287 -12.92 11.90 -6.19
C ASP A 287 -12.19 12.14 -7.51
N GLU A 288 -12.49 13.25 -8.20
CA GLU A 288 -11.79 13.68 -9.42
C GLU A 288 -10.35 14.17 -9.12
N LEU A 289 -10.12 14.86 -8.00
CA LEU A 289 -8.79 15.27 -7.53
C LEU A 289 -7.96 14.09 -7.03
N LEU A 290 -8.55 13.12 -6.34
CA LEU A 290 -7.86 11.90 -5.91
C LEU A 290 -7.47 11.04 -7.12
N TRP A 291 -8.33 10.96 -8.13
CA TRP A 291 -8.05 10.29 -9.39
C TRP A 291 -6.96 11.02 -10.20
N GLU A 292 -7.02 12.35 -10.33
CA GLU A 292 -5.99 13.19 -10.99
C GLU A 292 -4.63 13.15 -10.26
N LEU A 293 -4.60 12.97 -8.94
CA LEU A 293 -3.36 12.82 -8.15
C LEU A 293 -2.67 11.47 -8.40
N THR A 294 -3.43 10.40 -8.62
CA THR A 294 -2.89 9.11 -9.09
C THR A 294 -2.38 9.17 -10.54
N GLU A 295 -3.12 9.79 -11.47
CA GLU A 295 -2.66 9.93 -12.85
C GLU A 295 -1.45 10.88 -12.99
N CYS A 296 -1.38 11.97 -12.22
CA CYS A 296 -0.20 12.86 -12.22
C CYS A 296 1.07 12.19 -11.66
N TRP A 297 0.91 11.16 -10.82
CA TRP A 297 2.03 10.36 -10.33
C TRP A 297 2.50 9.35 -11.39
N GLU A 298 1.57 8.66 -12.07
CA GLU A 298 1.88 7.71 -13.16
C GLU A 298 2.43 8.39 -14.43
N ALA A 299 1.96 9.59 -14.78
CA ALA A 299 2.42 10.33 -15.96
C ALA A 299 3.83 10.92 -15.83
N ARG A 300 4.40 10.92 -14.62
CA ARG A 300 5.76 11.46 -14.33
C ARG A 300 6.82 10.38 -14.15
N HIS A 301 6.42 9.10 -14.10
CA HIS A 301 7.29 7.93 -13.92
C HIS A 301 7.19 6.93 -15.10
N ARG A 302 6.67 7.38 -16.26
CA ARG A 302 6.91 6.76 -17.57
C ARG A 302 7.89 7.60 -18.38
#